data_AF-A0A6I3GB50-F1
#
_entry.id   AF-A0A6I3GB50-F1
#
_cell.length_a   1.000
_cell.length_b   1.000
_cell.length_c   1.000
_cell.angle_alpha   90.00
_cell.angle_beta   90.00
_cell.angle_gamma   90.00
#
_symmetry.space_group_name_H-M   'P 1'
#
loop_
_entity.id
_entity.type
_entity.pdbx_description
1 polymer ?
#
loop_
_entity_poly.entity_id
_entity_poly.type
_entity_poly.pdbx_seq_one_letter_code
_entity_poly.pdbx_strand_id
1 'polypeptide(L)'
;MKILGLLGGMSWESSIEYERQINQVVRSQLGGTSSADLIIRSFNFSDIEALQSAGKWDEAGALLAHAAKNLEKAGAEAVVLCTNTMHVLADYIQ
;
A
#
# COMPACT_ATOMS: atom_id res chain seq x y z
N MET A 1 2.54 -0.96 18.80
CA MET A 1 1.86 -0.59 17.53
C MET A 1 2.18 -1.68 16.54
N LYS A 2 1.23 -2.02 15.65
CA LYS A 2 1.50 -2.98 14.58
C LYS A 2 2.23 -2.30 13.42
N ILE A 3 3.15 -3.01 12.76
CA ILE A 3 3.81 -2.51 11.54
C ILE A 3 2.81 -2.58 10.38
N LEU A 4 2.56 -1.46 9.70
CA LEU A 4 1.66 -1.44 8.53
C LEU A 4 2.46 -1.51 7.23
N GLY A 5 2.05 -2.39 6.33
CA GLY A 5 2.53 -2.46 4.95
C GLY A 5 1.66 -1.61 4.04
N LEU A 6 2.22 -0.64 3.32
CA LEU A 6 1.48 0.19 2.35
C LEU A 6 1.82 -0.22 0.92
N LEU A 7 0.81 -0.60 0.14
CA LEU A 7 0.89 -0.74 -1.32
C LEU A 7 0.45 0.59 -1.96
N GLY A 8 1.42 1.42 -2.35
CA GLY A 8 1.20 2.76 -2.89
C GLY A 8 1.83 2.99 -4.26
N GLY A 9 1.92 4.25 -4.70
CA GLY A 9 2.43 4.59 -6.03
C GLY A 9 1.39 4.44 -7.15
N MET A 10 0.09 4.46 -6.83
CA MET A 10 -1.02 4.27 -7.79
C MET A 10 -2.12 5.34 -7.67
N SER A 11 -1.80 6.64 -7.65
CA SER A 11 -0.50 7.27 -7.93
C SER A 11 0.29 7.63 -6.65
N TRP A 12 1.55 8.05 -6.78
CA TRP A 12 2.42 8.39 -5.65
C TRP A 12 1.93 9.63 -4.88
N GLU A 13 1.32 10.59 -5.57
CA GLU A 13 0.78 11.82 -4.98
C GLU A 13 -0.24 11.49 -3.88
N SER A 14 -1.14 10.54 -4.14
CA SER A 14 -2.13 10.08 -3.16
C SER A 14 -1.51 9.28 -2.01
N SER A 15 -0.41 8.57 -2.27
CA SER A 15 0.24 7.71 -1.27
C SER A 15 0.92 8.51 -0.16
N ILE A 16 1.46 9.68 -0.48
CA ILE A 16 2.02 10.61 0.52
C ILE A 16 0.95 11.05 1.53
N GLU A 17 -0.29 11.23 1.08
CA GLU A 17 -1.39 11.62 1.97
C GLU A 17 -1.76 10.50 2.96
N TYR A 18 -1.68 9.23 2.54
CA TYR A 18 -1.83 8.09 3.46
C TYR A 18 -0.75 8.10 4.54
N GLU A 19 0.53 8.18 4.15
CA GLU A 19 1.64 8.21 5.09
C GLU A 19 1.52 9.40 6.06
N ARG A 20 1.18 10.59 5.55
CA ARG A 20 0.98 11.79 6.36
C ARG A 20 -0.13 11.60 7.38
N GLN A 21 -1.31 11.15 6.95
CA GLN A 21 -2.47 11.00 7.84
C GLN A 21 -2.23 9.93 8.90
N ILE A 22 -1.65 8.79 8.53
CA ILE A 22 -1.34 7.71 9.47
C ILE A 22 -0.37 8.21 10.56
N ASN A 23 0.70 8.91 10.18
CA ASN A 23 1.64 9.50 11.14
C ASN A 23 0.99 10.57 12.03
N GLN A 24 0.13 11.43 11.48
CA GLN A 24 -0.59 12.44 12.25
C GLN A 24 -1.52 11.81 13.28
N VAL A 25 -2.28 10.77 12.91
CA VAL A 25 -3.16 10.04 13.83
C VAL A 25 -2.35 9.38 14.93
N VAL A 26 -1.28 8.66 14.60
CA VAL A 26 -0.40 8.05 15.59
C VAL A 26 0.15 9.07 16.58
N ARG A 27 0.66 10.20 16.09
CA ARG A 27 1.19 11.26 16.95
C ARG A 27 0.11 11.88 17.83
N SER A 28 -1.11 12.04 17.32
CA SER A 28 -2.24 12.58 18.10
C SER A 28 -2.65 11.65 19.24
N GLN A 29 -2.52 10.33 19.06
CA GLN A 29 -2.92 9.32 20.05
C GLN A 29 -1.82 9.04 21.08
N LEU A 30 -0.55 9.03 20.66
CA LEU A 30 0.58 8.63 21.52
C LEU A 30 1.43 9.80 22.01
N GLY A 31 1.31 10.98 21.39
CA GLY A 31 1.99 12.20 21.81
C GLY A 31 3.48 12.28 21.44
N GLY A 32 4.13 13.37 21.90
CA GLY A 32 5.56 13.59 21.77
C GLY A 32 6.07 13.54 20.32
N THR A 33 7.04 12.67 20.09
CA THR A 33 7.70 12.41 18.80
C THR A 33 7.30 11.06 18.20
N SER A 34 6.20 10.45 18.66
CA SER A 34 5.73 9.18 18.11
C SER A 34 5.30 9.31 16.65
N SER A 35 5.71 8.35 15.84
CA SER A 35 5.37 8.17 14.43
C SER A 35 4.89 6.75 14.19
N ALA A 36 4.24 6.51 13.05
CA ALA A 36 3.82 5.19 12.66
C ALA A 36 5.02 4.32 12.23
N ASP A 37 4.92 3.00 12.44
CA ASP A 37 5.89 2.03 11.93
C ASP A 37 5.36 1.45 10.62
N LEU A 38 6.02 1.79 9.51
CA LEU A 38 5.52 1.60 8.14
C LEU A 38 6.56 0.93 7.25
N ILE A 39 6.13 -0.02 6.44
CA ILE A 39 6.91 -0.57 5.31
C ILE A 39 6.15 -0.22 4.03
N ILE A 40 6.79 0.51 3.13
CA ILE A 40 6.10 1.05 1.94
C ILE A 40 6.65 0.39 0.68
N ARG A 41 5.76 -0.23 -0.10
CA ARG A 41 5.99 -0.57 -1.49
C ARG A 41 5.31 0.47 -2.37
N SER A 42 6.11 1.37 -2.95
CA SER A 42 5.63 2.35 -3.93
C SER A 42 5.91 1.88 -5.36
N PHE A 43 4.87 1.61 -6.13
CA PHE A 43 4.98 1.17 -7.53
C PHE A 43 5.35 2.31 -8.47
N ASN A 44 6.00 1.98 -9.58
CA ASN A 44 5.98 2.85 -10.74
C ASN A 44 4.59 2.74 -11.39
N PHE A 45 3.83 3.84 -11.39
CA PHE A 45 2.42 3.77 -11.76
C PHE A 45 2.20 3.39 -13.23
N SER A 46 3.15 3.75 -14.12
CA SER A 46 3.04 3.41 -15.54
C SER A 46 2.93 1.90 -15.77
N ASP A 47 3.58 1.10 -14.94
CA ASP A 47 3.59 -0.36 -15.08
C ASP A 47 2.23 -0.96 -14.69
N ILE A 48 1.58 -0.37 -13.69
CA ILE A 48 0.23 -0.77 -13.26
C ILE A 48 -0.81 -0.30 -14.28
N GLU A 49 -0.71 0.94 -14.75
CA GLU A 49 -1.62 1.52 -15.73
C GLU A 49 -1.58 0.73 -17.05
N ALA A 50 -0.40 0.33 -17.51
CA ALA A 50 -0.25 -0.50 -18.70
C ALA A 50 -1.00 -1.84 -18.59
N LEU A 51 -0.99 -2.48 -17.40
CA LEU A 51 -1.76 -3.70 -17.15
C LEU A 51 -3.26 -3.44 -17.14
N GLN A 52 -3.72 -2.34 -16.52
CA GLN A 52 -5.13 -1.95 -16.50
C GLN A 52 -5.65 -1.69 -17.91
N SER A 53 -4.93 -0.87 -18.69
CA SER A 53 -5.29 -0.49 -20.04
C SER A 53 -5.27 -1.67 -21.01
N ALA A 54 -4.45 -2.68 -20.75
CA ALA A 54 -4.45 -3.96 -21.49
C ALA A 54 -5.51 -4.96 -21.00
N GLY A 55 -6.29 -4.64 -19.96
CA GLY A 55 -7.28 -5.55 -19.35
C GLY A 55 -6.67 -6.74 -18.62
N LYS A 56 -5.37 -6.68 -18.29
CA LYS A 56 -4.59 -7.76 -17.67
C LYS A 56 -4.73 -7.77 -16.15
N TRP A 57 -5.97 -7.88 -15.68
CA TRP A 57 -6.32 -7.81 -14.25
C TRP A 57 -5.69 -8.93 -13.42
N ASP A 58 -5.60 -10.15 -13.97
CA ASP A 58 -4.94 -11.27 -13.29
C ASP A 58 -3.44 -11.02 -13.04
N GLU A 59 -2.75 -10.45 -14.04
CA GLU A 59 -1.32 -10.13 -13.92
C GLU A 59 -1.11 -9.01 -12.89
N ALA A 60 -1.97 -7.98 -12.90
CA ALA A 60 -1.94 -6.92 -11.89
C ALA A 60 -2.25 -7.45 -10.48
N GLY A 61 -3.20 -8.39 -10.36
CA GLY A 61 -3.58 -9.00 -9.09
C GLY A 61 -2.43 -9.83 -8.51
N ALA A 62 -1.80 -10.67 -9.34
CA ALA A 62 -0.63 -11.45 -8.95
C ALA A 62 0.56 -10.56 -8.53
N LEU A 63 0.77 -9.43 -9.22
CA LEU A 63 1.79 -8.45 -8.86
C LEU A 63 1.54 -7.84 -7.48
N LEU A 64 0.30 -7.39 -7.21
CA LEU A 64 -0.07 -6.82 -5.90
C LEU A 64 -0.01 -7.87 -4.78
N ALA A 65 -0.47 -9.08 -5.03
CA ALA A 65 -0.40 -10.20 -4.08
C ALA A 65 1.05 -10.53 -3.72
N HIS A 66 1.94 -10.59 -4.72
CA HIS A 66 3.36 -10.82 -4.49
C HIS A 66 3.99 -9.71 -3.66
N ALA A 67 3.64 -8.46 -3.95
CA ALA A 67 4.11 -7.31 -3.18
C ALA A 67 3.61 -7.35 -1.72
N ALA A 68 2.35 -7.71 -1.48
CA ALA A 68 1.80 -7.87 -0.15
C ALA A 68 2.55 -8.95 0.66
N LYS A 69 2.83 -10.11 0.05
CA LYS A 69 3.64 -11.18 0.67
C LYS A 69 5.07 -10.72 0.99
N ASN A 70 5.64 -9.84 0.18
CA ASN A 70 6.96 -9.28 0.47
C ASN A 70 6.92 -8.29 1.64
N LEU A 71 5.84 -7.51 1.78
CA LEU A 71 5.63 -6.66 2.96
C LEU A 71 5.48 -7.49 4.23
N GLU A 72 4.67 -8.56 4.18
CA GLU A 72 4.52 -9.50 5.30
C GLU A 72 5.86 -10.11 5.71
N LYS A 73 6.65 -10.62 4.75
CA LYS A 73 8.01 -11.14 5.00
C LYS A 73 8.97 -10.08 5.57
N ALA A 74 8.76 -8.82 5.24
CA ALA A 74 9.54 -7.71 5.78
C ALA A 74 9.10 -7.30 7.20
N GLY A 75 8.00 -7.87 7.71
CA GLY A 75 7.51 -7.65 9.07
C GLY A 75 6.19 -6.89 9.17
N ALA A 76 5.52 -6.59 8.05
CA ALA A 76 4.20 -5.97 8.11
C ALA A 76 3.16 -6.93 8.70
N GLU A 77 2.37 -6.44 9.66
CA GLU A 77 1.32 -7.20 10.36
C GLU A 77 -0.08 -6.93 9.80
N ALA A 78 -0.20 -5.95 8.90
CA ALA A 78 -1.39 -5.67 8.11
C ALA A 78 -1.00 -4.94 6.81
N VAL A 79 -1.81 -5.07 5.77
CA VAL A 79 -1.59 -4.41 4.47
C VAL A 79 -2.69 -3.39 4.19
N VAL A 80 -2.32 -2.22 3.67
CA VAL A 80 -3.22 -1.18 3.20
C VAL A 80 -2.97 -0.94 1.71
N LEU A 81 -4.03 -0.95 0.92
CA LEU A 81 -3.99 -0.62 -0.51
C LEU A 81 -4.31 0.88 -0.69
N CYS A 82 -3.31 1.68 -1.02
CA CYS A 82 -3.41 3.15 -1.08
C CYS A 82 -3.96 3.64 -2.42
N THR A 83 -5.08 3.07 -2.88
CA THR A 83 -5.75 3.44 -4.14
C THR A 83 -7.17 2.89 -4.15
N ASN A 84 -8.14 3.60 -4.72
CA ASN A 84 -9.52 3.12 -4.79
C ASN A 84 -9.69 2.03 -5.86
N THR A 85 -9.28 2.30 -7.09
CA THR A 85 -9.57 1.44 -8.25
C THR A 85 -9.03 0.02 -8.07
N MET A 86 -7.82 -0.14 -7.53
CA MET A 86 -7.19 -1.47 -7.40
C MET A 86 -7.85 -2.37 -6.36
N HIS A 87 -8.82 -1.88 -5.56
CA HIS A 87 -9.61 -2.75 -4.69
C HIS A 87 -10.45 -3.77 -5.45
N VAL A 88 -10.64 -3.61 -6.76
CA VAL A 88 -11.19 -4.68 -7.62
C VAL A 88 -10.35 -5.98 -7.55
N LEU A 89 -9.07 -5.88 -7.15
CA LEU A 89 -8.15 -7.00 -6.98
C LEU A 89 -7.86 -7.32 -5.51
N ALA A 90 -8.65 -6.79 -4.56
CA ALA A 90 -8.39 -7.01 -3.13
C ALA A 90 -8.37 -8.49 -2.75
N ASP A 91 -9.20 -9.32 -3.40
CA ASP A 91 -9.25 -10.77 -3.14
C ASP A 91 -7.96 -11.51 -3.53
N TYR A 92 -7.13 -10.96 -4.42
CA TYR A 92 -5.80 -11.52 -4.71
C TYR A 92 -4.81 -11.28 -3.58
N ILE A 93 -5.06 -10.27 -2.74
CA ILE A 93 -4.14 -9.75 -1.72
C ILE A 93 -4.37 -10.42 -0.35
N GLN A 94 -5.58 -10.94 -0.10
CA GLN A 94 -6.01 -11.51 1.19
C GLN A 94 -5.17 -12.72 1.64
#